data_AF-A0A0B6VKB4-F1
#
_entry.id   AF-A0A0B6VKB4-F1
#
_cell.length_a   1.000
_cell.length_b   1.000
_cell.length_c   1.000
_cell.angle_alpha   90.00
_cell.angle_beta   90.00
_cell.angle_gamma   90.00
#
_symmetry.space_group_name_H-M   'P 1'
#
loop_
_entity.id
_entity.type
_entity.pdbx_description
1 polymer ?
#
loop_
_entity_poly.entity_id
_entity_poly.type
_entity_poly.pdbx_seq_one_letter_code
_entity_poly.pdbx_strand_id
1 'polypeptide(L)'
;MSGISPEEIISLCRTPEPATKDFMFQQTMYRIKDPRKSIPFYTGVLGMTLLKQLHFPEMKFSLFFMGYENPADVPQDEAVRSAWALTRKATLELTNWGTESDDSCYHNGNSDPRGFGHIGIWVPDVEAACA
;
A
#
# COMPACT_ATOMS: atom_id res chain seq x y z
N MET A 1 -32.25 5.24 6.99
CA MET A 1 -32.06 3.98 6.24
C MET A 1 -31.56 2.94 7.22
N SER A 2 -32.27 1.84 7.42
CA SER A 2 -31.76 0.71 8.19
C SER A 2 -30.74 -0.03 7.34
N GLY A 3 -29.60 -0.40 7.92
CA GLY A 3 -28.61 -1.24 7.22
C GLY A 3 -29.16 -2.62 6.90
N ILE A 4 -28.40 -3.38 6.10
CA ILE A 4 -28.66 -4.80 5.81
C ILE A 4 -28.51 -5.61 7.10
N SER A 5 -29.34 -6.64 7.31
CA SER A 5 -29.30 -7.45 8.53
C SER A 5 -28.06 -8.38 8.57
N PRO A 6 -27.58 -8.79 9.75
CA PRO A 6 -26.47 -9.75 9.85
C PRO A 6 -26.76 -11.07 9.13
N GLU A 7 -28.00 -11.56 9.18
CA GLU A 7 -28.42 -12.80 8.53
C GLU A 7 -28.35 -12.69 7.01
N GLU A 8 -28.79 -11.56 6.45
CA GLU A 8 -28.68 -11.29 5.02
C GLU A 8 -27.20 -11.23 4.60
N ILE A 9 -26.33 -10.54 5.35
CA ILE A 9 -24.89 -10.50 5.08
C ILE A 9 -24.28 -11.91 5.05
N ILE A 10 -24.59 -12.74 6.04
CA ILE A 10 -24.08 -14.12 6.11
C ILE A 10 -24.56 -14.93 4.89
N SER A 11 -25.79 -14.71 4.42
CA SER A 11 -26.34 -15.41 3.24
C SER A 11 -25.63 -15.05 1.93
N LEU A 12 -25.00 -13.87 1.86
CA LEU A 12 -24.23 -13.43 0.70
C LEU A 12 -22.81 -14.01 0.66
N CYS A 13 -22.29 -14.50 1.80
CA CYS A 13 -20.95 -15.08 1.88
C CYS A 13 -20.90 -16.43 1.14
N ARG A 14 -19.87 -16.62 0.30
CA ARG A 14 -19.62 -17.87 -0.43
C ARG A 14 -18.39 -18.58 0.12
N THR A 15 -18.39 -19.91 0.08
CA THR A 15 -17.18 -20.70 0.33
C THR A 15 -16.13 -20.36 -0.73
N PRO A 16 -14.86 -20.12 -0.34
CA PRO A 16 -13.80 -19.89 -1.31
C PRO A 16 -13.60 -21.08 -2.26
N GLU A 17 -13.43 -20.79 -3.55
CA GLU A 17 -13.07 -21.80 -4.55
C GLU A 17 -11.70 -22.42 -4.23
N PRO A 18 -11.51 -23.75 -4.34
CA PRO A 18 -10.22 -24.39 -4.03
C PRO A 18 -9.02 -23.80 -4.78
N ALA A 19 -9.26 -23.27 -6.00
CA ALA A 19 -8.24 -22.63 -6.82
C ALA A 19 -7.70 -21.31 -6.22
N THR A 20 -8.42 -20.66 -5.30
CA THR A 20 -8.00 -19.39 -4.68
C THR A 20 -7.27 -19.58 -3.34
N LYS A 21 -7.03 -20.83 -2.91
CA LYS A 21 -6.48 -21.15 -1.59
C LYS A 21 -5.13 -20.50 -1.26
N ASP A 22 -4.33 -20.21 -2.29
CA ASP A 22 -3.00 -19.61 -2.14
C ASP A 22 -2.98 -18.11 -2.54
N PHE A 23 -4.14 -17.51 -2.81
CA PHE A 23 -4.21 -16.07 -3.12
C PHE A 23 -3.90 -15.25 -1.86
N MET A 24 -3.30 -14.09 -2.06
CA MET A 24 -2.97 -13.18 -0.98
C MET A 24 -3.26 -11.74 -1.35
N PHE A 25 -3.72 -10.96 -0.37
CA PHE A 25 -3.77 -9.52 -0.48
C PHE A 25 -2.33 -8.97 -0.39
N GLN A 26 -1.72 -8.82 -1.55
CA GLN A 26 -0.31 -8.47 -1.67
C GLN A 26 -0.12 -6.97 -1.46
N GLN A 27 -0.88 -6.12 -2.16
CA GLN A 27 -0.61 -4.69 -2.21
C GLN A 27 -1.86 -3.81 -2.24
N THR A 28 -1.71 -2.59 -1.74
CA THR A 28 -2.54 -1.43 -2.05
C THR A 28 -1.70 -0.41 -2.78
N MET A 29 -2.17 0.08 -3.93
CA MET A 29 -1.47 1.10 -4.72
C MET A 29 -2.14 2.45 -4.57
N TYR A 30 -1.34 3.50 -4.38
CA TYR A 30 -1.79 4.86 -4.66
C TYR A 30 -0.64 5.73 -5.15
N ARG A 31 -1.01 6.77 -5.89
CA ARG A 31 -0.05 7.71 -6.48
C ARG A 31 0.44 8.70 -5.42
N ILE A 32 1.73 9.03 -5.49
CA ILE A 32 2.37 10.02 -4.63
C ILE A 32 3.00 11.12 -5.49
N LYS A 33 2.91 12.37 -5.01
CA LYS A 33 3.42 13.53 -5.74
C LYS A 33 4.94 13.61 -5.74
N ASP A 34 5.56 13.38 -4.59
CA ASP A 34 7.00 13.53 -4.42
C ASP A 34 7.55 12.41 -3.53
N PRO A 35 8.33 11.46 -4.08
CA PRO A 35 8.92 10.38 -3.31
C PRO A 35 9.88 10.88 -2.24
N ARG A 36 10.48 12.06 -2.42
CA ARG A 36 11.36 12.69 -1.42
C ARG A 36 10.61 13.11 -0.17
N LYS A 37 9.29 13.27 -0.24
CA LYS A 37 8.43 13.55 0.93
C LYS A 37 7.77 12.27 1.45
N SER A 38 7.26 11.43 0.55
CA SER A 38 6.53 10.23 0.94
C SER A 38 7.43 9.14 1.54
N ILE A 39 8.62 8.89 0.99
CA ILE A 39 9.51 7.83 1.49
C ILE A 39 9.94 8.11 2.95
N PRO A 40 10.42 9.31 3.32
CA PRO A 40 10.73 9.61 4.72
C PRO A 40 9.52 9.52 5.64
N PHE A 41 8.32 9.87 5.17
CA PHE A 41 7.10 9.69 5.95
C PHE A 41 6.82 8.20 6.24
N TYR A 42 6.79 7.35 5.22
CA TYR A 42 6.50 5.92 5.43
C TYR A 42 7.62 5.20 6.19
N THR A 43 8.88 5.58 5.99
CA THR A 43 10.01 4.93 6.69
C THR A 43 10.26 5.50 8.08
N GLY A 44 10.41 6.80 8.21
CA GLY A 44 10.81 7.46 9.45
C GLY A 44 9.66 7.69 10.42
N VAL A 45 8.49 8.11 9.92
CA VAL A 45 7.32 8.39 10.78
C VAL A 45 6.54 7.11 11.05
N LEU A 46 6.26 6.33 10.00
CA LEU A 46 5.46 5.12 10.12
C LEU A 46 6.27 3.83 10.30
N GLY A 47 7.60 3.88 10.28
CA GLY A 47 8.43 2.71 10.58
C GLY A 47 8.42 1.59 9.52
N MET A 48 7.97 1.87 8.29
CA MET A 48 8.00 0.89 7.21
C MET A 48 9.39 0.75 6.59
N THR A 49 9.61 -0.37 5.89
CA THR A 49 10.84 -0.66 5.14
C THR A 49 10.60 -0.52 3.64
N LEU A 50 11.55 0.09 2.91
CA LEU A 50 11.55 0.06 1.44
C LEU A 50 11.99 -1.32 0.95
N LEU A 51 11.03 -2.09 0.45
CA LEU A 51 11.22 -3.47 0.03
C LEU A 51 11.81 -3.56 -1.38
N LYS A 52 11.36 -2.70 -2.31
CA LYS A 52 11.84 -2.66 -3.68
C LYS A 52 11.52 -1.32 -4.32
N GLN A 53 12.40 -0.86 -5.22
CA GLN A 53 12.11 0.22 -6.14
C GLN A 53 12.26 -0.26 -7.58
N LEU A 54 11.39 0.23 -8.48
CA LEU A 54 11.42 -0.06 -9.90
C LEU A 54 11.23 1.23 -10.68
N HIS A 55 12.02 1.42 -11.74
CA HIS A 55 11.91 2.58 -12.63
C HIS A 55 11.61 2.11 -14.05
N PHE A 56 10.60 2.73 -14.67
CA PHE A 56 10.19 2.45 -16.03
C PHE A 56 10.21 3.76 -16.84
N PRO A 57 11.38 4.24 -17.29
CA PRO A 57 11.49 5.54 -17.94
C PRO A 57 10.67 5.67 -19.22
N GLU A 58 10.60 4.60 -20.03
CA GLU A 58 9.81 4.57 -21.27
C GLU A 58 8.31 4.75 -21.00
N MET A 59 7.82 4.16 -19.90
CA MET A 59 6.42 4.25 -19.49
C MET A 59 6.15 5.42 -18.54
N LYS A 60 7.18 6.19 -18.17
CA LYS A 60 7.07 7.36 -17.30
C LYS A 60 6.42 7.03 -15.95
N PHE A 61 6.94 6.02 -15.24
CA PHE A 61 6.65 5.83 -13.81
C PHE A 61 7.74 5.12 -13.02
N SER A 62 7.76 5.41 -11.72
CA SER A 62 8.54 4.72 -10.70
C SER A 62 7.62 4.13 -9.65
N LEU A 63 7.97 2.95 -9.13
CA LEU A 63 7.25 2.23 -8.10
C LEU A 63 8.13 2.06 -6.87
N PHE A 64 7.56 2.27 -5.69
CA PHE A 64 8.23 2.06 -4.41
C PHE A 64 7.35 1.15 -3.54
N PHE A 65 7.82 -0.07 -3.30
CA PHE A 65 7.12 -1.05 -2.47
C PHE A 65 7.56 -0.90 -1.02
N MET A 66 6.62 -0.56 -0.14
CA MET A 66 6.81 -0.38 1.29
C MET A 66 6.10 -1.48 2.08
N GLY A 67 6.64 -1.91 3.21
CA GLY A 67 5.95 -2.84 4.11
C GLY A 67 6.62 -2.96 5.47
N TYR A 68 5.92 -3.57 6.43
CA TYR A 68 6.46 -3.87 7.77
C TYR A 68 7.24 -5.19 7.75
N GLU A 69 8.44 -5.14 7.17
CA GLU A 69 9.39 -6.25 7.13
C GLU A 69 10.69 -5.83 7.81
N ASN A 70 11.43 -6.79 8.35
CA ASN A 70 12.76 -6.52 8.91
C ASN A 70 13.71 -6.11 7.76
N PRO A 71 14.38 -4.95 7.83
CA PRO A 71 15.36 -4.55 6.82
C PRO A 71 16.45 -5.59 6.55
N ALA A 72 16.82 -6.39 7.56
CA ALA A 72 17.82 -7.45 7.42
C ALA A 72 17.37 -8.63 6.52
N ASP A 73 16.06 -8.81 6.34
CA ASP A 73 15.49 -9.89 5.52
C ASP A 73 15.37 -9.49 4.04
N VAL A 74 15.60 -8.22 3.71
CA VAL A 74 15.54 -7.73 2.33
C VAL A 74 16.72 -8.29 1.54
N PRO A 75 16.48 -9.13 0.50
CA PRO A 75 17.56 -9.73 -0.27
C PRO A 75 18.41 -8.66 -0.98
N GLN A 76 19.71 -8.89 -1.04
CA GLN A 76 20.65 -7.99 -1.73
C GLN A 76 20.72 -8.26 -3.23
N ASP A 77 20.48 -9.50 -3.65
CA ASP A 77 20.36 -9.83 -5.08
C ASP A 77 19.06 -9.24 -5.65
N GLU A 78 19.17 -8.48 -6.72
CA GLU A 78 18.06 -7.70 -7.28
C GLU A 78 16.93 -8.56 -7.86
N ALA A 79 17.25 -9.73 -8.43
CA ALA A 79 16.24 -10.64 -8.97
C ALA A 79 15.47 -11.33 -7.83
N VAL A 80 16.21 -11.82 -6.81
CA VAL A 80 15.61 -12.41 -5.61
C VAL A 80 14.78 -11.38 -4.86
N ARG A 81 15.28 -10.15 -4.70
CA ARG A 81 14.56 -9.05 -4.03
C ARG A 81 13.24 -8.73 -4.71
N SER A 82 13.21 -8.74 -6.05
CA SER A 82 11.99 -8.48 -6.82
C SER A 82 10.92 -9.54 -6.58
N ALA A 83 11.30 -10.82 -6.66
CA ALA A 83 10.38 -11.93 -6.37
C ALA A 83 9.93 -11.92 -4.90
N TRP A 84 10.87 -11.67 -3.98
CA TRP A 84 10.59 -11.61 -2.54
C TRP A 84 9.60 -10.50 -2.19
N ALA A 85 9.82 -9.26 -2.67
CA ALA A 85 8.97 -8.12 -2.37
C ALA A 85 7.53 -8.33 -2.84
N LEU A 86 7.35 -8.92 -4.04
CA LEU A 86 6.03 -9.20 -4.62
C LEU A 86 5.32 -10.41 -3.99
N THR A 87 5.95 -11.09 -3.03
CA THR A 87 5.31 -12.17 -2.22
C THR A 87 5.04 -11.73 -0.78
N ARG A 88 5.28 -10.47 -0.42
CA ARG A 88 4.94 -9.93 0.90
C ARG A 88 3.47 -9.54 0.95
N LYS A 89 2.80 -9.80 2.07
CA LYS A 89 1.40 -9.39 2.29
C LYS A 89 1.36 -7.91 2.66
N ALA A 90 0.23 -7.26 2.38
CA ALA A 90 -0.08 -5.92 2.87
C ALA A 90 1.00 -4.85 2.59
N THR A 91 1.62 -4.87 1.41
CA THR A 91 2.56 -3.84 0.99
C THR A 91 1.81 -2.60 0.47
N LEU A 92 2.47 -1.45 0.53
CA LEU A 92 2.05 -0.25 -0.17
C LEU A 92 2.90 -0.06 -1.42
N GLU A 93 2.25 -0.02 -2.59
CA GLU A 93 2.88 0.38 -3.84
C GLU A 93 2.67 1.89 -4.03
N LEU A 94 3.74 2.67 -3.89
CA LEU A 94 3.70 4.11 -4.14
C LEU A 94 4.16 4.37 -5.57
N THR A 95 3.31 5.02 -6.37
CA THR A 95 3.60 5.31 -7.78
C THR A 95 3.81 6.79 -8.02
N ASN A 96 4.86 7.14 -8.76
CA ASN A 96 5.21 8.53 -9.05
C ASN A 96 5.86 8.72 -10.42
N TRP A 97 5.62 9.88 -11.04
CA TRP A 97 6.42 10.41 -12.14
C TRP A 97 6.14 11.88 -12.45
N GLY A 98 7.17 12.72 -12.41
CA GLY A 98 7.15 14.04 -13.06
C GLY A 98 6.15 15.04 -12.48
N THR A 99 5.57 14.74 -11.33
CA THR A 99 4.62 15.61 -10.62
C THR A 99 5.27 16.33 -9.45
N GLU A 100 6.58 16.19 -9.25
CA GLU A 100 7.28 16.67 -8.05
C GLU A 100 7.40 18.19 -8.02
N SER A 101 7.43 18.83 -9.20
CA SER A 101 7.73 20.25 -9.38
C SER A 101 6.56 21.12 -9.83
N ASP A 102 5.40 20.52 -10.14
CA ASP A 102 4.20 21.29 -10.51
C ASP A 102 3.30 21.57 -9.29
N ASP A 103 2.22 22.33 -9.47
CA ASP A 103 1.25 22.63 -8.42
C ASP A 103 0.12 21.60 -8.31
N SER A 104 0.22 20.46 -9.02
CA SER A 104 -0.82 19.43 -9.01
C SER A 104 -0.90 18.71 -7.67
N CYS A 105 -2.08 18.16 -7.34
CA CYS A 105 -2.27 17.27 -6.20
C CYS A 105 -3.11 16.06 -6.61
N TYR A 106 -2.84 14.91 -5.99
CA TYR A 106 -3.71 13.75 -6.14
C TYR A 106 -4.94 13.93 -5.25
N HIS A 107 -6.09 13.52 -5.77
CA HIS A 107 -7.33 13.47 -5.01
C HIS A 107 -7.32 12.28 -4.05
N ASN A 108 -7.64 12.51 -2.77
CA ASN A 108 -7.58 11.46 -1.74
C ASN A 108 -8.85 10.60 -1.64
N GLY A 109 -9.90 10.92 -2.41
CA GLY A 109 -11.15 10.16 -2.43
C GLY A 109 -12.16 10.47 -1.31
N ASN A 110 -11.84 11.39 -0.40
CA ASN A 110 -12.68 11.72 0.76
C ASN A 110 -13.56 12.98 0.56
N SER A 111 -13.34 13.72 -0.53
CA SER A 111 -14.24 14.74 -1.09
C SER A 111 -14.89 14.23 -2.39
N ASP A 112 -15.88 14.96 -2.92
CA ASP A 112 -16.49 14.57 -4.20
C ASP A 112 -15.51 14.74 -5.38
N PRO A 113 -15.38 13.75 -6.28
CA PRO A 113 -16.04 12.44 -6.27
C PRO A 113 -15.41 11.45 -5.28
N ARG A 114 -16.22 10.88 -4.38
CA ARG A 114 -15.77 9.96 -3.33
C ARG A 114 -15.47 8.55 -3.86
N GLY A 115 -14.58 7.83 -3.17
CA GLY A 115 -14.20 6.45 -3.52
C GLY A 115 -13.33 5.79 -2.46
N PHE A 116 -12.02 5.71 -2.70
CA PHE A 116 -11.06 5.25 -1.69
C PHE A 116 -11.15 6.11 -0.42
N GLY A 117 -11.13 5.47 0.75
CA GLY A 117 -11.14 6.15 2.04
C GLY A 117 -9.74 6.36 2.59
N HIS A 118 -9.15 5.30 3.14
CA HIS A 118 -7.84 5.33 3.77
C HIS A 118 -7.23 3.94 3.90
N ILE A 119 -5.94 3.87 4.17
CA ILE A 119 -5.28 2.71 4.76
C ILE A 119 -5.36 2.81 6.28
N GLY A 120 -5.34 1.67 6.96
CA GLY A 120 -5.31 1.58 8.43
C GLY A 120 -4.03 0.92 8.91
N ILE A 121 -3.44 1.46 9.97
CA ILE A 121 -2.30 0.88 10.66
C ILE A 121 -2.75 0.55 12.07
N TRP A 122 -2.63 -0.72 12.46
CA TRP A 122 -2.82 -1.11 13.85
C TRP A 122 -1.56 -0.78 14.64
N VAL A 123 -1.74 -0.21 15.82
CA VAL A 123 -0.68 0.08 16.79
C VAL A 123 -1.09 -0.42 18.17
N PRO A 124 -0.14 -0.78 19.05
CA PRO A 124 -0.45 -1.23 20.40
C PRO A 124 -1.12 -0.15 21.27
N ASP A 125 -0.76 1.12 21.06
CA ASP A 125 -1.26 2.28 21.80
C ASP A 125 -1.40 3.46 20.82
N VAL A 126 -2.64 3.92 20.63
CA VAL A 126 -2.96 5.00 19.69
C VAL A 126 -2.53 6.36 20.24
N GLU A 127 -2.66 6.59 21.55
CA GLU A 127 -2.30 7.86 22.16
C GLU A 127 -0.79 8.06 22.11
N ALA A 128 -0.03 7.03 22.47
CA ALA A 128 1.43 7.07 22.41
C ALA A 128 1.96 7.22 20.98
N ALA A 129 1.29 6.62 19.98
CA ALA A 129 1.67 6.75 18.58
C ALA A 129 1.38 8.15 18.00
N CYS A 130 0.41 8.88 18.56
CA CYS A 130 0.00 10.21 18.12
C CYS A 130 0.62 11.38 18.92
N ALA A 131 1.42 11.08 19.95
CA ALA A 131 2.00 12.06 20.86
C ALA A 131 3.12 12.91 20.24
#